data_AF-A0A8T4NRX7-F1
#
_entry.id   AF-A0A8T4NRX7-F1
#
_cell.length_a   1.000
_cell.length_b   1.000
_cell.length_c   1.000
_cell.angle_alpha   90.00
_cell.angle_beta   90.00
_cell.angle_gamma   90.00
#
_symmetry.space_group_name_H-M   'P 1'
#
loop_
_entity.id
_entity.type
_entity.pdbx_description
1 polymer ?
#
loop_
_entity_poly.entity_id
_entity_poly.type
_entity_poly.pdbx_seq_one_letter_code
_entity_poly.pdbx_strand_id
1 'polypeptide(L)' 'MKLITHQDAEARGLKKIGSIIEEDMSKVILMIERLKENKKIEYYSADLILFDEVNHVGNIEISFWR' A
#
# COMPACT_ATOMS: atom_id res chain seq x y z
N MET A 1 5.57 -6.53 -9.37
CA MET A 1 5.34 -5.35 -8.52
C MET A 1 6.50 -5.16 -7.55
N LYS A 2 6.90 -3.92 -7.23
CA LYS A 2 8.04 -3.58 -6.34
C LYS A 2 7.61 -2.63 -5.21
N LEU A 3 8.24 -2.72 -4.04
CA LEU A 3 8.03 -1.76 -2.96
C LEU A 3 8.66 -0.41 -3.35
N ILE A 4 7.96 0.69 -3.06
CA ILE A 4 8.44 2.06 -3.23
C ILE A 4 7.96 2.90 -2.04
N THR A 5 8.66 4.00 -1.73
CA THR A 5 8.14 5.00 -0.80
C THR A 5 7.14 5.90 -1.51
N HIS A 6 6.19 6.48 -0.77
CA HIS A 6 5.25 7.46 -1.34
C HIS A 6 6.00 8.64 -1.99
N GLN A 7 7.03 9.15 -1.31
CA GLN A 7 7.86 10.26 -1.80
C GLN A 7 8.58 9.93 -3.12
N ASP A 8 9.15 8.73 -3.25
CA ASP A 8 9.81 8.30 -4.49
C ASP A 8 8.81 8.12 -5.64
N ALA A 9 7.59 7.66 -5.35
CA ALA A 9 6.54 7.53 -6.36
C ALA A 9 6.13 8.90 -6.91
N GLU A 10 5.95 9.89 -6.03
CA GLU A 10 5.65 11.27 -6.42
C GLU A 10 6.81 11.92 -7.18
N ALA A 11 8.04 11.76 -6.71
CA ALA A 11 9.24 12.31 -7.38
C ALA A 11 9.43 11.77 -8.80
N ARG A 12 8.99 10.53 -9.05
CA ARG A 12 9.00 9.90 -10.38
C ARG A 12 7.78 10.23 -11.22
N GLY A 13 6.79 10.93 -10.67
CA GLY A 13 5.54 11.23 -11.35
C GLY A 13 4.69 10.00 -11.65
N LEU A 14 4.78 8.96 -10.80
CA LEU A 14 3.97 7.75 -10.96
C LEU A 14 2.49 8.06 -10.77
N LYS A 15 1.64 7.35 -11.52
CA LYS A 15 0.19 7.49 -11.39
C LYS A 15 -0.33 6.57 -10.29
N LYS A 16 -0.95 7.14 -9.25
CA LYS A 16 -1.69 6.37 -8.24
C LYS A 16 -2.88 5.68 -8.93
N ILE A 17 -2.91 4.36 -8.85
CA ILE A 17 -3.96 3.50 -9.41
C ILE A 17 -5.11 3.36 -8.41
N GLY A 18 -4.78 3.34 -7.12
CA GLY A 18 -5.75 3.28 -6.03
C GLY A 18 -5.05 3.08 -4.69
N SER A 19 -5.83 3.02 -3.62
CA SER A 19 -5.36 2.62 -2.31
C SER A 19 -6.41 1.83 -1.53
N ILE A 20 -5.94 1.15 -0.50
CA ILE A 20 -6.76 0.43 0.47
C ILE A 20 -6.29 0.80 1.87
N ILE A 21 -7.19 0.74 2.84
CA ILE A 21 -6.89 0.91 4.26
C ILE A 21 -7.35 -0.37 4.96
N GLU A 22 -6.46 -1.01 5.71
CA GLU A 22 -6.74 -2.27 6.41
C GLU A 22 -5.96 -2.34 7.72
N GLU A 23 -6.56 -2.98 8.73
CA GLU A 23 -5.94 -3.24 10.04
C GLU A 23 -5.21 -4.60 10.08
N ASP A 24 -5.73 -5.59 9.34
CA ASP A 24 -5.19 -6.94 9.31
C ASP A 24 -4.06 -7.08 8.28
N MET A 25 -2.84 -7.18 8.79
CA MET A 25 -1.64 -7.38 7.98
C MET A 25 -1.68 -8.65 7.11
N SER A 26 -2.39 -9.69 7.54
CA SER A 26 -2.53 -10.92 6.77
C SER A 26 -3.31 -10.68 5.47
N LYS A 27 -4.38 -9.87 5.54
CA LYS A 27 -5.16 -9.48 4.37
C LYS A 27 -4.36 -8.58 3.43
N VAL A 28 -3.60 -7.63 3.99
CA VAL A 28 -2.69 -6.76 3.22
C VAL A 28 -1.72 -7.60 2.38
N ILE A 29 -1.03 -8.57 3.01
CA ILE A 29 -0.08 -9.45 2.31
C ILE A 29 -0.80 -10.22 1.20
N LEU A 30 -1.96 -10.83 1.50
CA LEU A 30 -2.73 -11.59 0.52
C LEU A 30 -3.15 -10.74 -0.68
N MET A 31 -3.54 -9.49 -0.46
CA MET A 31 -3.91 -8.55 -1.53
C MET A 31 -2.72 -8.17 -2.39
N ILE A 32 -1.57 -7.87 -1.78
CA ILE A 32 -0.32 -7.57 -2.48
C ILE A 32 0.06 -8.75 -3.37
N GLU A 33 0.02 -9.99 -2.86
CA GLU A 33 0.32 -11.19 -3.65
C GLU A 33 -0.62 -11.35 -4.85
N ARG A 34 -1.94 -11.18 -4.65
CA ARG A 34 -2.92 -11.22 -5.76
C ARG A 34 -2.66 -10.15 -6.82
N LEU A 35 -2.22 -8.96 -6.40
CA LEU A 35 -1.97 -7.84 -7.31
C LEU A 35 -0.62 -7.93 -8.03
N LYS A 36 0.31 -8.80 -7.60
CA LYS A 36 1.59 -9.00 -8.32
C LYS A 36 1.39 -9.49 -9.76
N GLU A 37 0.30 -10.22 -10.02
CA GLU A 37 -0.04 -10.73 -11.35
C GLU A 37 -0.65 -9.66 -12.25
N ASN A 38 -1.07 -8.52 -11.68
CA ASN A 38 -1.68 -7.43 -12.43
C ASN A 38 -0.61 -6.57 -13.14
N LYS A 39 -0.49 -6.76 -14.46
CA LYS A 39 0.46 -5.99 -15.31
C LYS A 39 0.21 -4.47 -15.36
N LYS A 40 -0.89 -3.97 -14.79
CA LYS A 40 -1.18 -2.53 -14.71
C LYS A 40 -0.61 -1.87 -13.46
N ILE A 41 -0.04 -2.63 -12.52
CA ILE A 41 0.51 -2.12 -11.27
C ILE A 41 1.99 -2.51 -11.20
N GLU A 42 2.84 -1.50 -11.07
CA GLU A 42 4.29 -1.69 -11.07
C GLU A 42 4.87 -1.57 -9.66
N TYR A 43 4.29 -0.69 -8.84
CA TYR A 43 4.76 -0.41 -7.49
C TYR A 43 3.66 -0.39 -6.44
N TYR A 44 4.03 -0.57 -5.18
CA TYR A 44 3.17 -0.33 -4.03
C TYR A 44 3.95 0.36 -2.90
N SER A 45 3.27 1.16 -2.09
CA SER A 45 3.78 1.72 -0.82
C SER A 45 2.87 1.29 0.32
N ALA A 46 3.43 1.18 1.53
CA ALA A 46 2.70 0.85 2.75
C ALA A 46 3.00 1.90 3.81
N ASP A 47 1.96 2.62 4.24
CA ASP A 47 2.07 3.79 5.11
C ASP A 47 1.14 3.60 6.33
N LEU A 48 1.67 3.69 7.55
CA LEU A 48 0.86 3.64 8.77
C LEU A 48 0.11 4.98 8.92
N ILE A 49 -1.22 4.97 8.92
CA ILE A 49 -2.02 6.21 8.92
C ILE A 49 -2.58 6.55 10.29
N LEU A 50 -3.04 5.53 11.03
CA LEU A 50 -3.70 5.70 12.31
C LEU A 50 -3.25 4.61 13.26
N PHE A 51 -2.89 4.99 14.47
CA PHE A 51 -2.62 4.08 15.57
C PHE A 51 -3.50 4.48 16.75
N ASP A 52 -4.46 3.63 17.07
CA ASP A 52 -5.24 3.73 18.30
C ASP A 52 -4.40 3.12 19.44
N GLU A 53 -3.81 3.98 20.26
CA GLU A 53 -2.98 3.56 21.41
C GLU A 53 -3.80 2.83 22.48
N VAL A 54 -5.10 3.08 22.58
CA VAL A 54 -5.97 2.51 23.61
C VAL A 54 -6.31 1.06 23.28
N ASN A 55 -6.67 0.81 22.01
CA ASN A 55 -7.01 -0.54 21.54
C ASN A 55 -5.80 -1.26 20.90
N HIS A 56 -4.64 -0.60 20.80
CA HIS A 56 -3.45 -1.06 20.08
C HIS A 56 -3.74 -1.47 18.62
N VAL A 57 -4.65 -0.75 17.96
CA VAL A 57 -5.07 -1.03 16.58
C VAL A 57 -4.41 -0.04 15.62
N GLY A 58 -3.68 -0.56 14.62
CA GLY A 58 -3.06 0.25 13.57
C GLY A 58 -3.73 0.04 12.22
N ASN A 59 -4.08 1.12 11.53
CA ASN A 59 -4.54 1.07 10.14
C ASN A 59 -3.39 1.41 9.19
N ILE A 60 -3.25 0.62 8.14
CA ILE A 60 -2.20 0.76 7.14
C ILE A 60 -2.84 1.13 5.80
N GLU A 61 -2.40 2.23 5.18
CA GLU A 61 -2.68 2.50 3.77
C GLU A 61 -1.73 1.67 2.92
N ILE A 62 -2.27 0.98 1.93
CA ILE A 62 -1.48 0.45 0.83
C ILE A 62 -1.87 1.22 -0.43
N SER A 63 -0.92 1.96 -1.00
CA SER A 63 -1.12 2.67 -2.26
C SER A 63 -0.47 1.91 -3.42
N PHE A 64 -1.15 1.85 -4.56
CA PHE A 64 -0.68 1.16 -5.76
C PHE A 64 -0.38 2.16 -6.88
N TRP A 65 0.72 1.94 -7.59
CA TRP A 65 1.25 2.90 -8.55
C TRP A 65 1.66 2.25 -9.88
N ARG A 66 1.63 3.06 -10.94
CA ARG A 66 2.14 2.73 -12.27
C ARG A 66 3.00 3.86 -12.81
#